data_AF-A0A2K3LN36-F1
#
_entry.id   AF-A0A2K3LN36-F1
#
_cell.length_a   1.000
_cell.length_b   1.000
_cell.length_c   1.000
_cell.angle_alpha   90.00
_cell.angle_beta   90.00
_cell.angle_gamma   90.00
#
_symmetry.space_group_name_H-M   'P 1'
#
loop_
_entity.id
_entity.type
_entity.pdbx_description
1 polymer ?
#
loop_
_entity_poly.entity_id
_entity_poly.type
_entity_poly.pdbx_seq_one_letter_code
_entity_poly.pdbx_strand_id
1 'polypeptide(L)'
;MLLQKVCRVLRGYYLSALELVSHGDGVLNPQFHVIGNPHLHLKEARLRVEDALGACLLPSLQLVPANPAVGQEIWELMSLLPYEARYHLYGEWEKDDDRYPMLLAARQTAKLDTRRILKRLAKENLKQLGRMVAKLAHANPMTVLRTIVHQIEAYRDMITPVVDAFKYLTQLEYDILEYVVIERLALGGRDKLKDDGLNLSDWLQSLASFWGHLKQL
;
A
#
# COMPACT_ATOMS: atom_id res chain seq x y z
N MET A 1 8.14 -5.86 -17.68
CA MET A 1 8.12 -7.20 -18.30
C MET A 1 8.37 -8.34 -17.32
N LEU A 2 9.50 -8.44 -16.61
CA LEU A 2 9.73 -9.57 -15.69
C LEU A 2 8.80 -9.53 -14.47
N LEU A 3 8.77 -8.41 -13.74
CA LEU A 3 7.98 -8.30 -12.51
C LEU A 3 6.48 -8.57 -12.74
N GLN A 4 5.92 -8.04 -13.83
CA GLN A 4 4.53 -8.33 -14.23
C GLN A 4 4.30 -9.82 -14.53
N LYS A 5 5.24 -10.48 -15.21
CA LYS A 5 5.14 -11.93 -15.47
C LYS A 5 5.18 -12.73 -14.15
N VAL A 6 6.05 -12.35 -13.22
CA VAL A 6 6.13 -12.98 -11.89
C VAL A 6 4.81 -12.81 -11.13
N CYS A 7 4.23 -11.60 -11.10
CA CYS A 7 2.92 -11.36 -10.48
C CYS A 7 1.83 -12.26 -11.09
N ARG A 8 1.76 -12.36 -12.42
CA ARG A 8 0.77 -13.21 -13.11
C ARG A 8 0.94 -14.69 -12.82
N VAL A 9 2.18 -15.18 -12.76
CA VAL A 9 2.47 -16.58 -12.43
C VAL A 9 2.07 -16.87 -10.99
N LEU A 10 2.44 -16.01 -10.03
CA LEU A 10 2.05 -16.15 -8.62
C LEU A 10 0.53 -16.07 -8.44
N ARG A 11 -0.13 -15.19 -9.19
CA ARG A 11 -1.60 -15.08 -9.21
C ARG A 11 -2.24 -16.36 -9.72
N GLY A 12 -1.79 -16.89 -10.85
CA GLY A 12 -2.27 -18.16 -11.38
C GLY A 12 -2.04 -19.34 -10.43
N TYR A 13 -0.86 -19.38 -9.79
CA TYR A 13 -0.52 -20.37 -8.77
C TYR A 13 -1.50 -20.31 -7.57
N TYR A 14 -1.76 -19.12 -7.05
CA TYR A 14 -2.66 -18.95 -5.91
C TYR A 14 -4.13 -19.25 -6.26
N LEU A 15 -4.59 -18.79 -7.42
CA LEU A 15 -5.94 -19.09 -7.90
C LEU A 15 -6.15 -20.60 -8.12
N SER A 16 -5.18 -21.29 -8.68
CA SER A 16 -5.24 -22.75 -8.82
C SER A 16 -5.38 -23.45 -7.47
N ALA A 17 -4.68 -22.98 -6.43
CA ALA A 17 -4.82 -23.51 -5.07
C ALA A 17 -6.19 -23.22 -4.45
N LEU A 18 -6.79 -22.06 -4.74
CA LEU A 18 -8.15 -21.71 -4.32
C LEU A 18 -9.22 -22.59 -5.00
N GLU A 19 -9.08 -22.81 -6.30
CA GLU A 19 -9.97 -23.67 -7.10
C GLU A 19 -9.95 -25.11 -6.58
N LEU A 20 -8.77 -25.64 -6.23
CA LEU A 20 -8.64 -26.99 -5.67
C LEU A 20 -9.44 -27.18 -4.37
N VAL A 21 -9.47 -26.17 -3.48
CA VAL A 21 -10.29 -26.22 -2.26
C VAL A 21 -11.78 -26.11 -2.60
N SER A 22 -12.13 -25.22 -3.54
CA SER A 22 -13.52 -24.98 -3.94
C SER A 22 -14.16 -26.20 -4.63
N HIS A 23 -13.37 -26.99 -5.35
CA HIS A 23 -13.78 -28.26 -5.95
C HIS A 23 -13.66 -29.45 -5.00
N GLY A 24 -12.81 -29.39 -3.97
CA GLY A 24 -12.65 -30.46 -2.98
C GLY A 24 -13.88 -30.67 -2.09
N ASP A 25 -14.67 -29.62 -1.86
CA ASP A 25 -15.96 -29.70 -1.14
C ASP A 25 -17.11 -30.23 -2.02
N GLY A 26 -16.88 -30.37 -3.33
CA GLY A 26 -17.88 -30.81 -4.31
C GLY A 26 -17.30 -31.81 -5.30
N VAL A 27 -17.45 -33.10 -4.98
CA VAL A 27 -17.23 -34.27 -5.87
C VAL A 27 -15.76 -34.75 -5.96
N LEU A 28 -15.52 -35.96 -5.45
CA LEU A 28 -14.33 -36.78 -5.71
C LEU A 28 -14.24 -37.06 -7.22
N ASN A 29 -13.47 -36.24 -7.95
CA ASN A 29 -13.15 -36.51 -9.35
C ASN A 29 -11.93 -37.45 -9.42
N PRO A 30 -12.05 -38.69 -9.92
CA PRO A 30 -10.96 -39.69 -9.87
C PRO A 30 -9.75 -39.37 -10.77
N GLN A 31 -9.79 -38.26 -11.52
CA GLN A 31 -8.76 -37.90 -12.50
C GLN A 31 -7.70 -36.94 -11.96
N PHE A 32 -7.90 -36.36 -10.78
CA PHE A 32 -6.86 -35.57 -10.10
C PHE A 32 -6.25 -36.38 -8.97
N HIS A 33 -5.13 -37.04 -9.24
CA HIS A 33 -4.24 -37.54 -8.18
C HIS A 33 -3.61 -36.34 -7.46
N VAL A 34 -4.36 -35.67 -6.57
CA VAL A 34 -3.79 -34.70 -5.64
C VAL A 34 -3.10 -35.50 -4.55
N ILE A 35 -1.77 -35.53 -4.57
CA ILE A 35 -0.97 -36.09 -3.47
C ILE A 35 -1.00 -35.07 -2.32
N GLY A 36 -2.08 -35.04 -1.54
CA GLY A 36 -2.15 -34.23 -0.30
C GLY A 36 -3.49 -33.53 -0.03
N ASN A 37 -3.60 -32.92 1.15
CA ASN A 37 -4.78 -32.17 1.60
C ASN A 37 -4.87 -30.80 0.88
N PRO A 38 -5.96 -30.50 0.13
CA PRO A 38 -6.11 -29.23 -0.60
C PRO A 38 -6.00 -27.97 0.28
N HIS A 39 -6.48 -28.01 1.51
CA HIS A 39 -6.36 -26.88 2.44
C HIS A 39 -4.91 -26.65 2.89
N LEU A 40 -4.12 -27.72 3.02
CA LEU A 40 -2.69 -27.60 3.31
C LEU A 40 -1.95 -26.97 2.13
N HIS A 41 -2.29 -27.39 0.90
CA HIS A 41 -1.72 -26.81 -0.31
C HIS A 41 -2.05 -25.31 -0.44
N LEU A 42 -3.30 -24.91 -0.18
CA LEU A 42 -3.69 -23.50 -0.18
C LEU A 42 -2.91 -22.69 0.87
N LYS A 43 -2.73 -23.24 2.07
CA LYS A 43 -1.94 -22.59 3.13
C LYS A 43 -0.48 -22.39 2.70
N GLU A 44 0.13 -23.39 2.08
CA GLU A 44 1.49 -23.30 1.57
C GLU A 44 1.59 -22.29 0.40
N ALA A 45 0.63 -22.31 -0.51
CA ALA A 45 0.57 -21.37 -1.62
C ALA A 45 0.46 -19.92 -1.12
N ARG A 46 -0.38 -19.68 -0.10
CA ARG A 46 -0.52 -18.37 0.55
C ARG A 46 0.81 -17.89 1.14
N LEU A 47 1.49 -18.75 1.90
CA LEU A 47 2.78 -18.43 2.51
C LEU A 47 3.82 -18.05 1.44
N ARG A 48 3.95 -18.85 0.38
CA ARG A 48 4.89 -18.57 -0.71
C ARG A 48 4.59 -17.27 -1.44
N VAL A 49 3.31 -16.94 -1.62
CA VAL A 49 2.88 -15.67 -2.22
C VAL A 49 3.21 -14.49 -1.31
N GLU A 50 2.90 -14.59 -0.01
CA GLU A 50 3.25 -13.58 1.00
C GLU A 50 4.77 -13.35 1.04
N ASP A 51 5.56 -14.42 1.07
CA ASP A 51 7.03 -14.34 1.06
C ASP A 51 7.56 -13.67 -0.21
N ALA A 52 7.05 -14.04 -1.39
CA ALA A 52 7.47 -13.43 -2.66
C ALA A 52 7.08 -11.94 -2.74
N LEU A 53 5.90 -11.58 -2.23
CA LEU A 53 5.45 -10.19 -2.14
C LEU A 53 6.36 -9.37 -1.23
N GLY A 54 6.57 -9.83 0.01
CA GLY A 54 7.31 -9.10 1.03
C GLY A 54 8.82 -9.04 0.77
N ALA A 55 9.43 -10.15 0.38
CA ALA A 55 10.89 -10.22 0.21
C ALA A 55 11.40 -9.65 -1.12
N CYS A 56 10.53 -9.57 -2.14
CA CYS A 56 10.97 -9.23 -3.50
C CYS A 56 10.08 -8.20 -4.19
N LEU A 57 8.79 -8.48 -4.39
CA LEU A 57 7.96 -7.66 -5.29
C LEU A 57 7.74 -6.24 -4.76
N LEU A 58 7.36 -6.11 -3.49
CA LEU A 58 7.10 -4.82 -2.86
C LEU A 58 8.40 -3.99 -2.71
N PRO A 59 9.52 -4.52 -2.18
CA PRO A 59 10.78 -3.78 -2.15
C PRO A 59 11.28 -3.35 -3.54
N SER A 60 11.15 -4.21 -4.55
CA SER A 60 11.60 -3.92 -5.92
C SER A 60 10.86 -2.77 -6.58
N LEU A 61 9.62 -2.47 -6.15
CA LEU A 61 8.85 -1.35 -6.68
C LEU A 61 9.59 -0.02 -6.51
N GLN A 62 10.33 0.11 -5.41
CA GLN A 62 11.12 1.30 -5.05
C GLN A 62 12.31 1.54 -5.98
N LEU A 63 12.72 0.52 -6.73
CA LEU A 63 13.89 0.53 -7.61
C LEU A 63 13.52 0.67 -9.09
N VAL A 64 12.23 0.59 -9.44
CA VAL A 64 11.76 0.75 -10.81
C VAL A 64 11.20 2.15 -11.04
N PRO A 65 11.30 2.69 -12.26
CA PRO A 65 10.60 3.92 -12.60
C PRO A 65 9.09 3.76 -12.39
N ALA A 66 8.44 4.86 -12.04
CA ALA A 66 7.00 4.94 -11.86
C ALA A 66 6.23 4.27 -13.00
N ASN A 67 5.50 3.20 -12.67
CA ASN A 67 4.75 2.42 -13.64
C ASN A 67 3.45 1.90 -13.01
N PRO A 68 2.31 2.59 -13.23
CA PRO A 68 1.01 2.18 -12.68
C PRO A 68 0.61 0.76 -13.08
N ALA A 69 0.99 0.31 -14.29
CA ALA A 69 0.66 -1.03 -14.77
C ALA A 69 1.43 -2.13 -14.01
N VAL A 70 2.53 -1.79 -13.34
CA VAL A 70 3.20 -2.71 -12.40
C VAL A 70 2.43 -2.78 -11.09
N GLY A 71 2.03 -1.62 -10.54
CA GLY A 71 1.22 -1.55 -9.32
C GLY A 71 -0.12 -2.30 -9.46
N GLN A 72 -0.75 -2.20 -10.65
CA GLN A 72 -1.98 -2.93 -10.95
C GLN A 72 -1.81 -4.46 -10.88
N GLU A 73 -0.72 -5.00 -11.43
CA GLU A 73 -0.46 -6.46 -11.41
C GLU A 73 -0.14 -6.96 -9.99
N ILE A 74 0.55 -6.13 -9.19
CA ILE A 74 0.75 -6.40 -7.75
C ILE A 74 -0.61 -6.41 -7.03
N TRP A 75 -1.47 -5.42 -7.30
CA TRP A 75 -2.80 -5.34 -6.70
C TRP A 75 -3.68 -6.55 -7.04
N GLU A 76 -3.66 -7.01 -8.28
CA GLU A 76 -4.43 -8.19 -8.69
C GLU A 76 -4.04 -9.46 -7.93
N LEU A 77 -2.79 -9.56 -7.46
CA LEU A 77 -2.33 -10.62 -6.58
C LEU A 77 -2.70 -10.33 -5.12
N MET A 78 -2.39 -9.12 -4.64
CA MET A 78 -2.66 -8.73 -3.25
C MET A 78 -4.14 -8.80 -2.89
N SER A 79 -5.04 -8.42 -3.81
CA SER A 79 -6.49 -8.40 -3.58
C SER A 79 -7.10 -9.80 -3.38
N LEU A 80 -6.37 -10.87 -3.69
CA LEU A 80 -6.75 -12.25 -3.37
C LEU A 80 -6.43 -12.64 -1.92
N LEU A 81 -5.58 -11.87 -1.24
CA LEU A 81 -5.19 -12.11 0.14
C LEU A 81 -6.17 -11.42 1.10
N PRO A 82 -6.44 -12.03 2.28
CA PRO A 82 -7.20 -11.37 3.34
C PRO A 82 -6.46 -10.09 3.79
N TYR A 83 -7.20 -9.08 4.26
CA TYR A 83 -6.63 -7.76 4.54
C TYR A 83 -5.57 -7.81 5.65
N GLU A 84 -5.69 -8.74 6.60
CA GLU A 84 -4.70 -8.95 7.66
C GLU A 84 -3.34 -9.31 7.08
N ALA A 85 -3.29 -10.17 6.06
CA ALA A 85 -2.06 -10.53 5.39
C ALA A 85 -1.48 -9.36 4.59
N ARG A 86 -2.34 -8.58 3.90
CA ARG A 86 -1.89 -7.37 3.18
C ARG A 86 -1.26 -6.35 4.13
N TYR A 87 -1.90 -6.09 5.26
CA TYR A 87 -1.46 -5.08 6.23
C TYR A 87 -0.23 -5.55 7.00
N HIS A 88 -0.09 -6.86 7.23
CA HIS A 88 1.17 -7.43 7.71
C HIS A 88 2.32 -7.14 6.74
N LEU A 89 2.14 -7.43 5.44
CA LEU A 89 3.16 -7.12 4.42
C LEU A 89 3.53 -5.63 4.39
N TYR A 90 2.56 -4.75 4.55
CA TYR A 90 2.79 -3.30 4.63
C TYR A 90 3.58 -2.90 5.89
N GLY A 91 3.31 -3.52 7.03
CA GLY A 91 4.06 -3.31 8.27
C GLY A 91 5.51 -3.79 8.21
N GLU A 92 5.80 -4.82 7.42
CA GLU A 92 7.16 -5.33 7.24
C GLU A 92 7.96 -4.62 6.13
N TRP A 93 7.30 -3.94 5.19
CA TRP A 93 7.93 -3.39 3.97
C TRP A 93 9.14 -2.47 4.25
N GLU A 94 9.07 -1.65 5.30
CA GLU A 94 10.11 -0.68 5.66
C GLU A 94 10.92 -1.07 6.92
N LYS A 95 10.99 -2.36 7.28
CA LYS A 95 11.75 -2.81 8.47
C LYS A 95 13.20 -3.22 8.20
N ASP A 96 13.53 -3.64 6.98
CA ASP A 96 14.84 -4.20 6.60
C ASP A 96 15.79 -3.19 5.90
N ASP A 97 15.73 -1.92 6.28
CA ASP A 97 16.41 -0.80 5.59
C ASP A 97 17.92 -0.94 5.56
N ASP A 98 18.50 -1.51 6.61
CA ASP A 98 19.95 -1.69 6.75
C ASP A 98 20.51 -2.76 5.81
N ARG A 99 19.64 -3.66 5.31
CA ARG A 99 20.07 -4.80 4.49
C ARG A 99 20.39 -4.39 3.06
N TYR A 100 19.75 -3.33 2.55
CA TYR A 100 19.87 -2.91 1.15
C TYR A 100 20.00 -1.38 1.04
N PRO A 101 21.23 -0.83 1.05
CA PRO A 101 21.47 0.62 1.04
C PRO A 101 20.81 1.37 -0.13
N MET A 102 20.65 0.70 -1.28
CA MET A 102 19.96 1.25 -2.44
C MET A 102 18.46 1.52 -2.20
N LEU A 103 17.79 0.67 -1.40
CA LEU A 103 16.39 0.88 -1.01
C LEU A 103 16.27 2.09 -0.09
N LEU A 104 17.16 2.18 0.90
CA LEU A 104 17.22 3.34 1.80
C LEU A 104 17.41 4.64 1.01
N ALA A 105 18.36 4.67 0.06
CA ALA A 105 18.60 5.84 -0.78
C ALA A 105 17.38 6.22 -1.64
N ALA A 106 16.70 5.23 -2.24
CA ALA A 106 15.48 5.44 -3.02
C ALA A 106 14.36 6.08 -2.17
N ARG A 107 14.18 5.60 -0.93
CA ARG A 107 13.19 6.13 0.02
C ARG A 107 13.50 7.55 0.46
N GLN A 108 14.76 7.84 0.82
CA GLN A 108 15.14 9.20 1.19
C GLN A 108 14.92 10.18 0.03
N THR A 109 15.24 9.76 -1.19
CA THR A 109 14.98 10.54 -2.40
C THR A 109 13.48 10.79 -2.58
N ALA A 110 12.67 9.73 -2.53
CA ALA A 110 11.21 9.83 -2.65
C ALA A 110 10.61 10.76 -1.58
N LYS A 111 11.03 10.61 -0.32
CA LYS A 111 10.58 11.46 0.80
C LYS A 111 10.92 12.93 0.59
N LEU A 112 12.14 13.24 0.14
CA LEU A 112 12.57 14.62 -0.12
C LEU A 112 11.80 15.23 -1.28
N ASP A 113 11.63 14.50 -2.37
CA ASP A 113 10.92 14.98 -3.56
C ASP A 113 9.43 15.16 -3.30
N THR A 114 8.80 14.25 -2.55
CA THR A 114 7.42 14.42 -2.07
C THR A 114 7.28 15.71 -1.28
N ARG A 115 8.14 15.95 -0.28
CA ARG A 115 8.09 17.20 0.52
C ARG A 115 8.26 18.45 -0.34
N ARG A 116 9.16 18.41 -1.33
CA ARG A 116 9.38 19.54 -2.26
C ARG A 116 8.14 19.87 -3.08
N ILE A 117 7.44 18.85 -3.58
CA ILE A 117 6.22 19.04 -4.37
C ILE A 117 5.09 19.54 -3.47
N LEU A 118 4.91 18.92 -2.31
CA LEU A 118 3.85 19.27 -1.35
C LEU A 118 3.91 20.73 -0.90
N LYS A 119 5.12 21.30 -0.70
CA LYS A 119 5.31 22.72 -0.35
C LYS A 119 4.74 23.71 -1.38
N ARG A 120 4.50 23.25 -2.60
CA ARG A 120 4.02 24.08 -3.72
C ARG A 120 2.64 23.65 -4.20
N LEU A 121 2.09 22.56 -3.67
CA LEU A 121 0.87 21.96 -4.17
C LEU A 121 -0.33 22.85 -3.80
N ALA A 122 -0.96 23.41 -4.82
CA ALA A 122 -2.08 24.32 -4.69
C ALA A 122 -3.06 24.15 -5.86
N LYS A 123 -4.24 24.78 -5.77
CA LYS A 123 -5.33 24.59 -6.75
C LYS A 123 -4.90 24.95 -8.17
N GLU A 124 -4.13 26.02 -8.33
CA GLU A 124 -3.65 26.56 -9.60
C GLU A 124 -2.66 25.65 -10.34
N ASN A 125 -1.93 24.79 -9.62
CA ASN A 125 -0.92 23.91 -10.19
C ASN A 125 -1.21 22.41 -9.96
N LEU A 126 -2.38 22.11 -9.41
CA LEU A 126 -2.84 20.78 -9.02
C LEU A 126 -2.68 19.73 -10.12
N LYS A 127 -3.02 20.05 -11.36
CA LYS A 127 -2.94 19.08 -12.47
C LYS A 127 -1.49 18.65 -12.75
N GLN A 128 -0.54 19.57 -12.66
CA GLN A 128 0.87 19.27 -12.91
C GLN A 128 1.49 18.61 -11.68
N LEU A 129 1.40 19.26 -10.51
CA LEU A 129 2.05 18.78 -9.30
C LEU A 129 1.37 17.51 -8.75
N GLY A 130 0.05 17.39 -8.85
CA GLY A 130 -0.69 16.18 -8.47
C GLY A 130 -0.26 14.95 -9.28
N ARG A 131 -0.02 15.10 -10.59
CA ARG A 131 0.55 14.02 -11.42
C ARG A 131 1.99 13.67 -11.02
N MET A 132 2.77 14.65 -10.57
CA MET A 132 4.12 14.39 -10.05
C MET A 132 4.06 13.64 -8.72
N VAL A 133 3.13 13.99 -7.83
CA VAL A 133 2.88 13.23 -6.58
C VAL A 133 2.49 11.80 -6.91
N ALA A 134 1.54 11.60 -7.81
CA ALA A 134 1.12 10.26 -8.23
C ALA A 134 2.27 9.46 -8.83
N LYS A 135 3.09 10.09 -9.69
CA LYS A 135 4.30 9.45 -10.23
C LYS A 135 5.25 8.97 -9.13
N LEU A 136 5.46 9.77 -8.08
CA LEU A 136 6.27 9.33 -6.93
C LEU A 136 5.60 8.17 -6.19
N ALA A 137 4.30 8.26 -5.95
CA ALA A 137 3.53 7.21 -5.27
C ALA A 137 3.58 5.88 -6.04
N HIS A 138 3.50 5.91 -7.37
CA HIS A 138 3.53 4.69 -8.20
C HIS A 138 4.87 3.95 -8.11
N ALA A 139 5.96 4.65 -7.76
CA ALA A 139 7.27 4.06 -7.55
C ALA A 139 7.54 3.72 -6.07
N ASN A 140 7.09 4.55 -5.13
CA ASN A 140 7.41 4.44 -3.72
C ASN A 140 6.17 4.66 -2.85
N PRO A 141 5.12 3.82 -2.96
CA PRO A 141 3.80 4.13 -2.44
C PRO A 141 3.81 4.27 -0.91
N MET A 142 4.44 3.33 -0.20
CA MET A 142 4.53 3.35 1.26
C MET A 142 5.18 4.65 1.77
N THR A 143 6.41 4.94 1.37
CA THR A 143 7.16 6.12 1.82
C THR A 143 6.47 7.43 1.45
N VAL A 144 5.92 7.51 0.23
CA VAL A 144 5.28 8.74 -0.28
C VAL A 144 3.98 9.01 0.45
N LEU A 145 3.08 8.03 0.57
CA LEU A 145 1.79 8.18 1.24
C LEU A 145 1.98 8.44 2.74
N ARG A 146 2.89 7.73 3.39
CA ARG A 146 3.32 8.01 4.77
C ARG A 146 3.77 9.45 4.92
N THR A 147 4.65 9.93 4.04
CA THR A 147 5.14 11.32 4.08
C THR A 147 4.01 12.34 3.91
N ILE A 148 3.07 12.08 3.01
CA ILE A 148 1.93 12.97 2.76
C ILE A 148 1.00 13.03 3.98
N VAL A 149 0.65 11.89 4.57
CA VAL A 149 -0.20 11.84 5.76
C VAL A 149 0.45 12.58 6.94
N HIS A 150 1.77 12.46 7.11
CA HIS A 150 2.49 13.24 8.12
C HIS A 150 2.45 14.76 7.87
N GLN A 151 2.40 15.21 6.61
CA GLN A 151 2.21 16.64 6.32
C GLN A 151 0.78 17.09 6.61
N ILE A 152 -0.23 16.27 6.27
CA ILE A 152 -1.64 16.56 6.59
C ILE A 152 -1.88 16.69 8.09
N GLU A 153 -1.28 15.81 8.90
CA GLU A 153 -1.38 15.88 10.36
C GLU A 153 -0.91 17.25 10.91
N ALA A 154 0.11 17.84 10.29
CA ALA A 154 0.69 19.12 10.69
C ALA A 154 0.00 20.34 10.04
N TYR A 155 -0.55 20.18 8.84
CA TYR A 155 -1.02 21.28 8.00
C TYR A 155 -2.38 20.94 7.37
N ARG A 156 -3.46 21.40 8.03
CA ARG A 156 -4.85 21.09 7.64
C ARG A 156 -5.24 21.71 6.29
N ASP A 157 -4.65 22.84 5.92
CA ASP A 157 -4.86 23.52 4.64
C ASP A 157 -4.39 22.70 3.43
N MET A 158 -3.50 21.72 3.65
CA MET A 158 -3.04 20.80 2.61
C MET A 158 -4.07 19.71 2.26
N ILE A 159 -5.12 19.52 3.05
CA ILE A 159 -6.08 18.42 2.86
C ILE A 159 -6.72 18.47 1.47
N THR A 160 -7.38 19.57 1.13
CA THR A 160 -8.09 19.71 -0.15
C THR A 160 -7.19 19.48 -1.37
N PRO A 161 -6.04 20.18 -1.52
CA PRO A 161 -5.18 19.96 -2.69
C PRO A 161 -4.58 18.54 -2.74
N VAL A 162 -4.30 17.91 -1.59
CA VAL A 162 -3.81 16.53 -1.54
C VAL A 162 -4.89 15.53 -1.96
N VAL A 163 -6.11 15.66 -1.41
CA VAL A 163 -7.25 14.80 -1.77
C VAL A 163 -7.54 14.90 -3.27
N ASP A 164 -7.49 16.11 -3.84
CA ASP A 164 -7.64 16.28 -5.27
C ASP A 164 -6.51 15.62 -6.09
N ALA A 165 -5.27 15.65 -5.59
CA ALA A 165 -4.16 14.97 -6.24
C ALA A 165 -4.29 13.43 -6.17
N PHE A 166 -4.99 12.90 -5.15
CA PHE A 166 -5.16 11.47 -4.97
C PHE A 166 -6.07 10.81 -6.03
N LYS A 167 -6.81 11.60 -6.81
CA LYS A 167 -7.55 11.13 -8.00
C LYS A 167 -6.68 10.42 -9.04
N TYR A 168 -5.36 10.58 -8.97
CA TYR A 168 -4.39 9.91 -9.85
C TYR A 168 -3.80 8.63 -9.26
N LEU A 169 -4.18 8.24 -8.04
CA LEU A 169 -3.72 7.00 -7.40
C LEU A 169 -4.46 5.77 -7.95
N THR A 170 -3.78 4.64 -7.85
CA THR A 170 -4.24 3.28 -8.15
C THR A 170 -4.85 2.62 -6.91
N GLN A 171 -5.53 1.50 -7.11
CA GLN A 171 -6.14 0.76 -6.01
C GLN A 171 -5.12 0.26 -4.97
N LEU A 172 -3.92 -0.14 -5.41
CA LEU A 172 -2.83 -0.51 -4.49
C LEU A 172 -2.48 0.63 -3.53
N GLU A 173 -2.39 1.84 -4.06
CA GLU A 173 -2.03 3.03 -3.28
C GLU A 173 -3.15 3.42 -2.33
N TYR A 174 -4.41 3.22 -2.70
CA TYR A 174 -5.53 3.44 -1.78
C TYR A 174 -5.54 2.43 -0.62
N ASP A 175 -5.26 1.15 -0.85
CA ASP A 175 -5.16 0.13 0.22
C ASP A 175 -3.97 0.44 1.16
N ILE A 176 -2.84 0.88 0.60
CA ILE A 176 -1.67 1.33 1.39
C ILE A 176 -2.00 2.61 2.18
N LEU A 177 -2.71 3.57 1.58
CA LEU A 177 -3.12 4.80 2.25
C LEU A 177 -4.01 4.50 3.47
N GLU A 178 -4.93 3.54 3.33
CA GLU A 178 -5.77 3.08 4.43
C GLU A 178 -4.95 2.47 5.56
N TYR A 179 -4.01 1.57 5.22
CA TYR A 179 -3.06 1.04 6.18
C TYR A 179 -2.28 2.16 6.90
N VAL A 180 -1.74 3.13 6.17
CA VAL A 180 -0.98 4.25 6.75
C VAL A 180 -1.85 5.05 7.71
N VAL A 181 -3.11 5.36 7.36
CA VAL A 181 -4.00 6.11 8.24
C VAL A 181 -4.32 5.32 9.51
N ILE A 182 -4.58 4.02 9.40
CA ILE A 182 -4.81 3.14 10.57
C ILE A 182 -3.56 3.08 11.46
N GLU A 183 -2.39 2.90 10.86
CA GLU A 183 -1.11 2.87 11.56
C GLU A 183 -0.85 4.19 12.31
N ARG A 184 -1.15 5.35 11.70
CA ARG A 184 -1.15 6.61 12.43
C ARG A 184 -2.13 6.54 13.59
N LEU A 185 -3.42 6.28 13.37
CA LEU A 185 -4.42 6.28 14.44
C LEU A 185 -4.08 5.34 15.62
N ALA A 186 -3.40 4.22 15.34
CA ALA A 186 -2.97 3.24 16.33
C ALA A 186 -1.63 3.60 17.02
N LEU A 187 -0.87 4.58 16.50
CA LEU A 187 0.42 4.98 17.07
C LEU A 187 0.25 5.52 18.49
N GLY A 188 0.78 4.76 19.46
CA GLY A 188 0.79 5.13 20.88
C GLY A 188 1.70 6.32 21.20
N GLY A 189 1.55 6.86 22.41
CA GLY A 189 2.35 8.00 22.89
C GLY A 189 1.95 9.36 22.29
N ARG A 190 0.78 9.45 21.65
CA ARG A 190 0.22 10.70 21.13
C ARG A 190 -1.08 11.03 21.85
N ASP A 191 -1.10 12.17 22.53
CA ASP A 191 -2.30 12.60 23.23
C ASP A 191 -3.43 12.91 22.23
N LYS A 192 -4.61 12.36 22.54
CA LYS A 192 -5.83 12.54 21.75
C LYS A 192 -6.57 13.82 22.12
N LEU A 193 -6.27 14.37 23.29
CA LEU A 193 -6.77 15.63 23.80
C LEU A 193 -5.61 16.63 23.84
N LYS A 194 -5.94 17.92 23.77
CA LYS A 194 -5.02 19.00 24.10
C LYS A 194 -4.82 19.05 25.62
N ASP A 195 -3.86 19.85 26.05
CA ASP A 195 -3.54 20.07 27.47
C ASP A 195 -4.74 20.61 28.29
N ASP A 196 -5.72 21.21 27.61
CA ASP A 196 -6.98 21.67 28.21
C ASP A 196 -7.94 20.53 28.60
N GLY A 197 -7.68 19.29 28.17
CA GLY A 197 -8.49 18.11 28.46
C GLY A 197 -9.89 18.10 27.82
N LEU A 198 -10.22 19.11 27.00
CA LEU A 198 -11.55 19.29 26.41
C LEU A 198 -11.53 19.18 24.89
N ASN A 199 -10.49 19.70 24.25
CA ASN A 199 -10.39 19.74 22.80
C ASN A 199 -9.58 18.57 22.27
N LEU A 200 -9.99 18.01 21.13
CA LEU A 200 -9.20 17.00 20.42
C LEU A 200 -7.86 17.60 19.96
N SER A 201 -6.82 16.78 19.93
CA SER A 201 -5.51 17.19 19.40
C SER A 201 -5.59 17.52 17.90
N ASP A 202 -4.79 18.49 17.47
CA ASP A 202 -4.87 19.03 16.11
C ASP A 202 -4.56 17.98 15.04
N TRP A 203 -3.62 17.07 15.31
CA TRP A 203 -3.30 15.96 14.39
C TRP A 203 -4.50 15.04 14.16
N LEU A 204 -5.26 14.74 15.22
CA LEU A 204 -6.41 13.84 15.16
C LEU A 204 -7.56 14.50 14.42
N GLN A 205 -7.81 15.79 14.66
CA GLN A 205 -8.79 16.56 13.91
C GLN A 205 -8.42 16.65 12.42
N SER A 206 -7.14 16.89 12.09
CA SER A 206 -6.66 16.93 10.71
C SER A 206 -6.83 15.60 10.00
N LEU A 207 -6.47 14.47 10.64
CA LEU A 207 -6.68 13.13 10.06
C LEU A 207 -8.16 12.81 9.86
N ALA A 208 -9.01 13.11 10.85
CA ALA A 208 -10.45 12.87 10.73
C ALA A 208 -11.06 13.70 9.59
N SER A 209 -10.67 14.97 9.49
CA SER A 209 -11.06 15.85 8.39
C SER A 209 -10.58 15.31 7.04
N PHE A 210 -9.33 14.86 6.96
CA PHE A 210 -8.75 14.30 5.75
C PHE A 210 -9.49 13.05 5.28
N TRP A 211 -9.72 12.08 6.16
CA TRP A 211 -10.42 10.85 5.82
C TRP A 211 -11.87 11.13 5.39
N GLY A 212 -12.53 12.08 6.05
CA GLY A 212 -13.87 12.54 5.68
C GLY A 212 -13.94 13.13 4.26
N HIS A 213 -12.97 13.97 3.88
CA HIS A 213 -12.88 14.52 2.51
C HIS A 213 -12.56 13.44 1.48
N LEU A 214 -11.68 12.49 1.82
CA LEU A 214 -11.29 11.41 0.92
C LEU A 214 -12.48 10.51 0.54
N LYS A 215 -13.39 10.24 1.49
CA LYS A 215 -14.59 9.41 1.26
C LYS A 215 -15.69 10.11 0.45
N GLN A 216 -15.56 11.41 0.20
CA GLN A 216 -16.48 12.18 -0.65
C GLN A 216 -16.05 12.22 -2.12
N LEU A 217 -14.88 11.66 -2.47
CA LEU A 217 -14.44 11.43 -3.84
C LEU A 217 -15.22 10.28 -4.48
#